data_AF-A0A662T169-F1
#
_entry.id   AF-A0A662T169-F1
#
_cell.length_a   1.000
_cell.length_b   1.000
_cell.length_c   1.000
_cell.angle_alpha   90.00
_cell.angle_beta   90.00
_cell.angle_gamma   90.00
#
_symmetry.space_group_name_H-M   'P 1'
#
loop_
_entity.id
_entity.type
_entity.pdbx_description
1 polymer ?
#
loop_
_entity_poly.entity_id
_entity_poly.type
_entity_poly.pdbx_seq_one_letter_code
_entity_poly.pdbx_strand_id
1 'polypeptide(L)'
;MKLGEVRSDSSKLIAFFDSSIPRHMFFSVNRRLKMIGYRGVWAPASPVGGAASLDEAAEYCSKRGIPVIVTMRRRAMGLRELHGVKVIYLDKRARRSTNKVIARIFEVLRHES
;
A
#
# COMPACT_ATOMS: atom_id res chain seq x y z
N MET A 1 18.73 -29.32 8.79
CA MET A 1 17.66 -28.32 8.98
C MET A 1 17.22 -27.85 7.59
N LYS A 2 16.14 -28.43 7.03
CA LYS A 2 15.64 -28.04 5.70
C LYS A 2 14.97 -26.68 5.84
N LEU A 3 15.51 -25.67 5.16
CA LEU A 3 14.89 -24.36 4.99
C LEU A 3 13.47 -24.61 4.46
N GLY A 4 12.47 -24.31 5.30
CA GLY A 4 11.08 -24.54 4.99
C GLY A 4 10.73 -23.91 3.64
N GLU A 5 10.03 -24.67 2.81
CA GLU A 5 9.43 -24.20 1.57
C GLU A 5 8.72 -22.88 1.84
N VAL A 6 9.25 -21.79 1.28
CA VAL A 6 8.54 -20.52 1.21
C VAL A 6 7.36 -20.76 0.30
N ARG A 7 6.20 -21.11 0.88
CA ARG A 7 4.94 -21.29 0.16
C ARG A 7 4.73 -20.12 -0.78
N SER A 8 4.64 -20.41 -2.08
CA SER A 8 4.31 -19.40 -3.08
C SER A 8 2.87 -18.91 -2.85
N ASP A 9 2.75 -17.61 -2.62
CA ASP A 9 1.60 -16.73 -2.95
C ASP A 9 0.32 -16.70 -2.09
N SER A 10 0.36 -17.07 -0.80
CA SER A 10 -0.80 -16.85 0.11
C SER A 10 -0.88 -15.43 0.72
N SER A 11 -0.01 -14.50 0.34
CA SER A 11 0.06 -13.19 0.99
C SER A 11 -1.16 -12.32 0.65
N LYS A 12 -1.87 -11.84 1.67
CA LYS A 12 -3.06 -10.99 1.51
C LYS A 12 -2.67 -9.63 0.92
N LEU A 13 -3.27 -9.25 -0.21
CA LEU A 13 -3.06 -7.94 -0.82
C LEU A 13 -3.82 -6.87 -0.01
N ILE A 14 -3.09 -5.93 0.59
CA ILE A 14 -3.70 -4.95 1.51
C ILE A 14 -3.44 -3.49 1.13
N ALA A 15 -2.50 -3.21 0.25
CA ALA A 15 -2.09 -1.85 -0.05
C ALA A 15 -1.79 -1.64 -1.53
N PHE A 16 -2.25 -0.52 -2.06
CA PHE A 16 -1.86 0.03 -3.35
C PHE A 16 -0.93 1.22 -3.12
N PHE A 17 0.26 1.19 -3.69
CA PHE A 17 1.23 2.28 -3.64
C PHE A 17 1.13 3.03 -4.97
N ASP A 18 0.77 4.32 -4.93
CA ASP A 18 0.67 5.08 -6.17
C ASP A 18 2.06 5.40 -6.77
N SER A 19 2.07 6.01 -7.96
CA SER A 19 3.30 6.36 -8.67
C SER A 19 4.18 7.42 -7.99
N SER A 20 3.66 8.13 -6.99
CA SER A 20 4.45 9.09 -6.23
C SER A 20 5.35 8.41 -5.18
N ILE A 21 5.16 7.10 -4.95
CA ILE A 21 6.00 6.30 -4.07
C ILE A 21 7.26 5.84 -4.83
N PRO A 22 8.48 6.15 -4.34
CA PRO A 22 9.71 5.68 -4.98
C PRO A 22 9.85 4.16 -4.99
N ARG A 23 10.40 3.62 -6.07
CA ARG A 23 10.63 2.18 -6.28
C ARG A 23 11.31 1.49 -5.09
N HIS A 24 12.43 2.05 -4.61
CA HIS A 24 13.21 1.48 -3.52
C HIS A 24 12.40 1.41 -2.20
N MET A 25 11.53 2.40 -1.97
CA MET A 25 10.66 2.43 -0.79
C MET A 25 9.59 1.35 -0.89
N PHE A 26 8.91 1.24 -2.04
CA PHE A 26 7.93 0.18 -2.28
C PHE A 26 8.54 -1.21 -2.05
N PHE A 27 9.68 -1.53 -2.68
CA PHE A 27 10.27 -2.86 -2.53
C PHE A 27 10.72 -3.15 -1.10
N SER A 28 11.23 -2.15 -0.38
CA SER A 28 11.59 -2.30 1.04
C SER A 28 10.36 -2.62 1.90
N VAL A 29 9.25 -1.90 1.69
CA VAL A 29 7.98 -2.13 2.41
C VAL A 29 7.38 -3.47 2.03
N ASN A 30 7.25 -3.76 0.73
CA ASN A 30 6.63 -4.97 0.23
C ASN A 30 7.40 -6.23 0.64
N ARG A 31 8.75 -6.19 0.70
CA ARG A 31 9.56 -7.29 1.22
C ARG A 31 9.19 -7.62 2.66
N ARG A 32 9.07 -6.61 3.54
CA ARG A 32 8.69 -6.82 4.94
C ARG A 32 7.24 -7.24 5.10
N LEU A 33 6.31 -6.67 4.33
CA LEU A 33 4.92 -7.12 4.30
C LEU A 33 4.83 -8.61 3.95
N LYS A 34 5.58 -9.07 2.94
CA LYS A 34 5.59 -10.49 2.55
C LYS A 34 6.06 -11.41 3.68
N MET A 35 7.05 -10.98 4.47
CA MET A 35 7.53 -11.75 5.63
C MET A 35 6.44 -11.94 6.71
N ILE A 36 5.45 -11.05 6.77
CA ILE A 36 4.34 -11.11 7.73
C ILE A 36 3.01 -11.54 7.08
N GLY A 37 3.04 -12.13 5.88
CA GLY A 37 1.85 -12.69 5.22
C GLY A 37 1.00 -11.70 4.43
N TYR A 38 1.51 -10.50 4.15
CA TYR A 38 0.80 -9.46 3.40
C TYR A 38 1.58 -9.01 2.15
N ARG A 39 0.94 -8.30 1.25
CA ARG A 39 1.63 -7.67 0.12
C ARG A 39 0.95 -6.37 -0.29
N GLY A 40 1.70 -5.56 -1.04
CA GLY A 40 1.18 -4.43 -1.79
C GLY A 40 1.46 -4.53 -3.28
N VAL A 41 0.69 -3.77 -4.05
CA VAL A 41 0.89 -3.54 -5.49
C VAL A 41 1.37 -2.11 -5.69
N TRP A 42 2.18 -1.88 -6.73
CA TRP A 42 2.71 -0.56 -7.05
C TRP A 42 2.18 -0.10 -8.40
N ALA A 43 1.63 1.11 -8.46
CA ALA A 43 0.90 1.61 -9.63
C ALA A 43 1.66 1.51 -10.95
N PRO A 44 2.96 1.89 -11.03
CA PRO A 44 3.74 1.76 -12.26
C PRO A 44 3.90 0.31 -12.77
N ALA A 45 3.66 -0.69 -11.91
CA ALA A 45 3.68 -2.10 -12.25
C ALA A 45 2.28 -2.73 -12.20
N SER A 46 1.22 -1.91 -12.15
CA SER A 46 -0.18 -2.33 -12.08
C SER A 46 -0.94 -1.97 -13.36
N PRO A 47 -2.12 -2.57 -13.62
CA PRO A 47 -2.94 -2.23 -14.78
C PRO A 47 -3.37 -0.76 -14.86
N VAL A 48 -3.45 -0.06 -13.73
CA VAL A 48 -3.83 1.36 -13.67
C VAL A 48 -2.69 2.29 -14.12
N GLY A 49 -1.46 1.76 -14.19
CA GLY A 49 -0.29 2.50 -14.65
C GLY A 49 0.17 3.63 -13.71
N GLY A 50 1.22 4.34 -14.12
CA GLY A 50 1.83 5.40 -13.32
C GLY A 50 1.10 6.74 -13.34
N ALA A 51 0.21 6.98 -14.31
CA ALA A 51 -0.46 8.26 -14.50
C ALA A 51 -1.81 8.37 -13.77
N ALA A 52 -2.32 7.26 -13.21
CA ALA A 52 -3.63 7.20 -12.57
C ALA A 52 -3.86 8.35 -11.57
N SER A 53 -5.07 8.91 -11.60
CA SER A 53 -5.58 9.79 -10.58
C SER A 53 -5.80 9.04 -9.25
N LEU A 54 -6.04 9.76 -8.15
CA LEU A 54 -6.34 9.09 -6.88
C LEU A 54 -7.72 8.43 -6.92
N ASP A 55 -8.65 9.00 -7.68
CA ASP A 55 -10.00 8.50 -7.84
C ASP A 55 -10.01 7.20 -8.64
N GLU A 56 -9.32 7.16 -9.78
CA GLU A 56 -9.13 5.94 -10.59
C GLU A 56 -8.41 4.84 -9.80
N ALA A 57 -7.39 5.21 -9.02
CA ALA A 57 -6.71 4.26 -8.15
C ALA A 57 -7.65 3.68 -7.08
N ALA A 58 -8.52 4.52 -6.49
CA ALA A 58 -9.48 4.12 -5.47
C ALA A 58 -10.58 3.22 -6.05
N GLU A 59 -11.11 3.55 -7.24
CA GLU A 59 -12.07 2.68 -7.93
C GLU A 59 -11.45 1.30 -8.25
N TYR A 60 -10.22 1.28 -8.77
CA TYR A 60 -9.48 0.03 -9.01
C TYR A 60 -9.29 -0.78 -7.72
N CYS A 61 -8.89 -0.12 -6.64
CA CYS A 61 -8.66 -0.76 -5.34
C CYS A 61 -9.95 -1.33 -4.78
N SER A 62 -11.05 -0.58 -4.84
CA SER A 62 -12.37 -0.99 -4.38
C SER A 62 -12.83 -2.27 -5.09
N LYS A 63 -12.77 -2.30 -6.43
CA LYS A 63 -13.11 -3.48 -7.25
C LYS A 63 -12.24 -4.71 -6.97
N ARG A 64 -11.01 -4.51 -6.48
CA ARG A 64 -10.03 -5.59 -6.20
C ARG A 64 -9.97 -5.98 -4.72
N GLY A 65 -10.77 -5.35 -3.86
CA GLY A 65 -10.73 -5.57 -2.41
C GLY A 65 -9.40 -5.13 -1.78
N ILE A 66 -8.75 -4.09 -2.32
CA ILE A 66 -7.54 -3.49 -1.76
C ILE A 66 -7.97 -2.34 -0.83
N PRO A 67 -7.83 -2.48 0.49
CA PRO A 67 -8.44 -1.55 1.44
C PRO A 67 -7.68 -0.22 1.61
N VAL A 68 -6.41 -0.13 1.17
CA VAL A 68 -5.56 1.03 1.45
C VAL A 68 -4.84 1.52 0.20
N ILE A 69 -4.87 2.84 -0.02
CA ILE A 69 -3.96 3.55 -0.92
C ILE A 69 -2.91 4.29 -0.10
N VAL A 70 -1.64 4.14 -0.51
CA VAL A 70 -0.49 4.85 0.04
C VAL A 70 0.04 5.81 -1.02
N THR A 71 0.10 7.10 -0.68
CA THR A 71 0.47 8.17 -1.62
C THR A 71 1.35 9.24 -0.97
N MET A 72 2.18 9.87 -1.79
CA MET A 72 2.97 11.06 -1.46
C MET A 72 2.40 12.34 -2.08
N ARG A 73 1.33 12.25 -2.88
CA ARG A 73 0.72 13.39 -3.57
C ARG A 73 0.07 14.32 -2.54
N ARG A 74 0.50 15.59 -2.54
CA ARG A 74 0.03 16.59 -1.56
C ARG A 74 -1.48 16.78 -1.54
N ARG A 75 -2.16 16.60 -2.68
CA ARG A 75 -3.63 16.65 -2.79
C ARG A 75 -4.38 15.60 -1.97
N ALA A 76 -3.70 14.54 -1.49
CA ALA A 76 -4.28 13.57 -0.57
C ALA A 76 -4.16 13.99 0.90
N MET A 77 -3.53 15.11 1.22
CA MET A 77 -3.43 15.60 2.59
C MET A 77 -4.83 15.91 3.12
N GLY A 78 -5.20 15.31 4.25
CA GLY A 78 -6.55 15.43 4.84
C GLY A 78 -7.61 14.50 4.23
N LEU A 79 -7.33 13.89 3.09
CA LEU A 79 -8.21 12.90 2.47
C LEU A 79 -8.09 11.56 3.21
N ARG A 80 -9.20 11.09 3.78
CA ARG A 80 -9.23 9.88 4.60
C ARG A 80 -9.66 8.63 3.82
N GLU A 81 -10.55 8.81 2.85
CA GLU A 81 -11.18 7.70 2.13
C GLU A 81 -11.67 8.15 0.75
N LEU A 82 -11.67 7.23 -0.21
CA LEU A 82 -12.30 7.35 -1.52
C LEU A 82 -12.84 5.97 -1.93
N HIS A 83 -14.10 5.89 -2.40
CA HIS A 83 -14.70 4.62 -2.88
C HIS A 83 -14.63 3.46 -1.87
N GLY A 84 -14.71 3.74 -0.57
CA GLY A 84 -14.54 2.73 0.50
C GLY A 84 -13.08 2.35 0.78
N VAL A 85 -12.11 2.96 0.09
CA VAL A 85 -10.68 2.68 0.19
C VAL A 85 -10.02 3.78 1.01
N LYS A 86 -9.31 3.39 2.07
CA LYS A 86 -8.64 4.34 2.96
C LYS A 86 -7.43 4.95 2.26
N VAL A 87 -7.21 6.24 2.49
CA VAL A 87 -6.10 6.98 1.88
C VAL A 87 -5.07 7.36 2.95
N ILE A 88 -3.83 6.93 2.73
CA ILE A 88 -2.67 7.29 3.55
C ILE A 88 -1.81 8.26 2.75
N TYR A 89 -1.87 9.53 3.14
CA TYR A 89 -0.83 10.49 2.80
C TYR A 89 0.40 10.24 3.68
N LEU A 90 1.51 9.79 3.08
CA LEU A 90 2.78 9.70 3.78
C LEU A 90 3.40 11.09 3.86
N ASP A 91 3.48 11.68 5.06
CA ASP A 91 4.21 12.94 5.26
C ASP A 91 5.74 12.71 5.34
N LYS A 92 6.52 13.78 5.53
CA LYS A 92 7.99 13.68 5.67
C LYS A 92 8.43 12.81 6.85
N ARG A 93 7.61 12.64 7.89
CA ARG A 93 7.94 11.86 9.10
C ARG A 93 7.68 10.37 8.88
N ALA A 94 6.57 10.03 8.23
CA ALA A 94 6.16 8.66 7.92
C ALA A 94 7.09 7.98 6.91
N ARG A 95 7.64 8.74 5.96
CA ARG A 95 8.59 8.25 4.94
C ARG A 95 9.99 7.89 5.47
N ARG A 96 10.30 8.21 6.74
CA ARG A 96 11.65 8.03 7.30
C ARG A 96 12.05 6.58 7.52
N SER A 97 11.09 5.66 7.60
CA SER A 97 11.42 4.23 7.76
C SER A 97 10.34 3.33 7.20
N THR A 98 10.77 2.17 6.71
CA THR A 98 9.87 1.10 6.25
C THR A 98 8.86 0.70 7.32
N ASN A 99 9.28 0.63 8.59
CA ASN A 99 8.41 0.26 9.69
C ASN A 99 7.33 1.30 9.98
N LYS A 100 7.62 2.59 9.80
CA LYS A 100 6.60 3.64 9.97
C LYS A 100 5.51 3.56 8.91
N VAL A 101 5.89 3.29 7.66
CA VAL A 101 4.92 3.06 6.57
C VAL A 101 4.03 1.87 6.88
N ILE A 102 4.63 0.73 7.29
CA ILE A 102 3.88 -0.48 7.65
C ILE A 102 2.97 -0.23 8.84
N ALA A 103 3.48 0.38 9.91
CA ALA A 103 2.68 0.73 11.09
C ALA A 103 1.46 1.58 10.69
N ARG A 104 1.64 2.56 9.81
CA ARG A 104 0.55 3.41 9.34
C ARG A 104 -0.51 2.66 8.54
N ILE A 105 -0.11 1.68 7.72
CA ILE A 105 -1.04 0.79 7.02
C ILE A 105 -1.89 0.02 8.03
N PHE A 106 -1.28 -0.60 9.04
CA PHE A 106 -2.01 -1.39 10.03
C PHE A 106 -2.83 -0.53 11.02
N GLU A 107 -2.39 0.68 11.35
CA GLU A 107 -3.19 1.63 12.13
C GLU A 107 -4.53 1.89 11.45
N VAL A 108 -4.51 2.18 10.14
CA VAL A 108 -5.70 2.46 9.36
C VAL A 108 -6.60 1.22 9.22
N LEU A 109 -6.02 0.04 9.06
CA LEU A 109 -6.77 -1.23 8.98
C LEU A 109 -7.41 -1.64 10.32
N ARG A 110 -6.80 -1.31 11.47
CA ARG A 110 -7.32 -1.68 12.79
C ARG A 110 -8.54 -0.87 13.23
N HIS A 111 -8.81 0.28 12.61
CA HIS A 111 -10.01 1.06 12.92
C HIS A 111 -11.31 0.45 12.34
N GLU A 112 -11.30 -0.83 11.96
CA GLU A 112 -12.44 -1.65 11.56
C GLU A 112 -12.91 -2.61 12.68
N SER A 113 -12.62 -2.31 13.95
CA SER A 113 -13.08 -3.10 15.12
C SER A 113 -13.84 -2.23 16.10
#